data_AF-A0AAP0J3E7-F1
#
_entry.id   AF-A0AAP0J3E7-F1
#
_cell.length_a   1.000
_cell.length_b   1.000
_cell.length_c   1.000
_cell.angle_alpha   90.00
_cell.angle_beta   90.00
_cell.angle_gamma   90.00
#
_symmetry.space_group_name_H-M   'P 1'
#
loop_
_entity.id
_entity.type
_entity.pdbx_description
1 polymer ?
#
loop_
_entity_poly.entity_id
_entity_poly.type
_entity_poly.pdbx_seq_one_letter_code
_entity_poly.pdbx_strand_id
1 'polypeptide(L)'
;MYWATMQVLKKMVSDGSIDDIRGEAKGVLMMMETFDFVFMLHVIHRIMGITDMLCRNLQEKTLDILNAIDSIATTKVLLLKLRNESFDHLLMCVNSICIEYEIETPDMNAWYNEGTCRSCQQKSLVTVEHHYHFDMFNSVIDYQLEELNYRFNDDAL
;
A
#
# COMPACT_ATOMS: atom_id res chain seq x y z
N MET A 1 -2.01 -10.31 -11.52
CA MET A 1 -1.89 -9.00 -12.22
C MET A 1 -0.44 -8.54 -12.26
N TYR A 2 0.26 -8.42 -11.11
CA TYR A 2 1.65 -7.93 -11.03
C TYR A 2 2.64 -8.60 -12.02
N TRP A 3 2.74 -9.94 -12.02
CA TRP A 3 3.61 -10.69 -12.94
C TRP A 3 3.35 -10.39 -14.42
N ALA A 4 2.07 -10.39 -14.82
CA ALA A 4 1.69 -10.15 -16.22
C ALA A 4 2.14 -8.75 -16.66
N THR A 5 1.99 -7.74 -15.80
CA THR A 5 2.49 -6.38 -16.06
C THR A 5 4.01 -6.34 -16.18
N MET A 6 4.75 -7.01 -15.29
CA MET A 6 6.21 -7.14 -15.39
C MET A 6 6.66 -7.76 -16.72
N GLN A 7 5.98 -8.81 -17.17
CA GLN A 7 6.28 -9.46 -18.44
C GLN A 7 6.03 -8.55 -19.65
N VAL A 8 4.93 -7.80 -19.63
CA VAL A 8 4.62 -6.82 -20.66
C VAL A 8 5.67 -5.71 -20.70
N LEU A 9 6.08 -5.18 -19.54
CA LEU A 9 7.13 -4.17 -19.44
C LEU A 9 8.48 -4.69 -19.92
N LYS A 10 8.89 -5.90 -19.52
CA LYS A 10 10.12 -6.55 -20.00
C LYS A 10 10.12 -6.67 -21.53
N LYS A 11 9.00 -7.05 -22.12
CA LYS A 11 8.83 -7.12 -23.57
C LYS A 11 8.89 -5.74 -24.23
N MET A 12 8.27 -4.72 -23.64
CA MET A 12 8.36 -3.34 -24.17
C MET A 12 9.79 -2.80 -24.13
N VAL A 13 10.57 -3.19 -23.12
CA VAL A 13 11.99 -2.82 -23.02
C VAL A 13 12.83 -3.52 -24.09
N SER A 14 12.54 -4.79 -24.42
CA SER A 14 13.28 -5.55 -25.44
C SER A 14 12.87 -5.21 -26.89
N ASP A 15 11.56 -5.05 -27.13
CA ASP A 15 10.97 -5.01 -28.47
C ASP A 15 10.56 -3.58 -28.89
N GLY A 16 10.67 -2.61 -27.98
CA GLY A 16 10.23 -1.23 -28.17
C GLY A 16 10.94 -0.55 -29.35
N SER A 17 10.18 -0.23 -30.39
CA SER A 17 10.70 0.43 -31.60
C SER A 17 10.90 1.95 -31.42
N ILE A 18 10.32 2.52 -30.36
CA ILE A 18 10.38 3.95 -30.02
C ILE A 18 11.19 4.10 -28.74
N ASP A 19 12.27 4.88 -28.81
CA ASP A 19 13.22 5.06 -27.71
C ASP A 19 12.58 5.62 -26.44
N ASP A 20 11.60 6.51 -26.59
CA ASP A 20 10.87 7.15 -25.49
C ASP A 20 10.05 6.14 -24.69
N ILE A 21 9.19 5.36 -25.36
CA ILE A 21 8.37 4.29 -24.75
C ILE A 21 9.25 3.24 -24.07
N ARG A 22 10.39 2.91 -24.68
CA ARG A 22 11.36 1.98 -24.10
C ARG A 22 11.99 2.54 -22.83
N GLY A 23 12.32 3.83 -22.81
CA GLY A 23 12.82 4.54 -21.64
C GLY A 23 11.81 4.55 -20.50
N GLU A 24 10.56 4.91 -20.79
CA GLU A 24 9.46 4.91 -19.82
C GLU A 24 9.19 3.51 -19.25
N ALA A 25 9.06 2.49 -20.11
CA ALA A 25 8.83 1.11 -19.69
C ALA A 25 9.96 0.60 -18.78
N LYS A 26 11.22 0.97 -19.08
CA LYS A 26 12.36 0.65 -18.23
C LYS A 26 12.26 1.34 -16.87
N GLY A 27 11.88 2.63 -16.84
CA GLY A 27 11.69 3.37 -15.59
C GLY A 27 10.61 2.74 -14.71
N VAL A 28 9.45 2.39 -15.29
CA VAL A 28 8.37 1.71 -14.57
C VAL A 28 8.81 0.34 -14.06
N LEU A 29 9.52 -0.44 -14.89
CA LEU A 29 10.04 -1.74 -14.49
C LEU A 29 10.99 -1.62 -13.29
N MET A 30 11.92 -0.66 -13.32
CA MET A 30 12.84 -0.41 -12.22
C MET A 30 12.11 -0.01 -10.94
N MET A 31 11.02 0.78 -11.03
CA MET A 31 10.18 1.09 -9.87
C MET A 31 9.42 -0.13 -9.35
N MET A 32 8.86 -0.95 -10.24
CA MET A 32 8.10 -2.15 -9.87
C MET A 32 8.98 -3.22 -9.19
N GLU A 33 10.26 -3.26 -9.51
CA GLU A 33 11.27 -4.15 -8.92
C GLU A 33 11.88 -3.57 -7.62
N THR A 34 11.17 -2.66 -6.94
CA THR A 34 11.57 -2.15 -5.61
C THR A 34 10.69 -2.73 -4.50
N PHE A 35 11.28 -2.88 -3.31
CA PHE A 35 10.55 -3.25 -2.11
C PHE A 35 9.42 -2.26 -1.79
N ASP A 36 9.70 -0.95 -1.89
CA ASP A 36 8.72 0.12 -1.64
C ASP A 36 7.45 -0.04 -2.47
N PHE A 37 7.60 -0.34 -3.76
CA PHE A 37 6.47 -0.53 -4.65
C PHE A 37 5.66 -1.76 -4.28
N VAL A 38 6.32 -2.91 -4.06
CA VAL A 38 5.63 -4.16 -3.68
C VAL A 38 4.92 -3.99 -2.34
N PHE A 39 5.56 -3.35 -1.37
CA PHE A 39 4.98 -3.03 -0.07
C PHE A 39 3.71 -2.18 -0.22
N MET A 40 3.81 -1.03 -0.88
CA MET A 40 2.67 -0.12 -1.06
C MET A 40 1.54 -0.75 -1.87
N LEU A 41 1.86 -1.55 -2.88
CA LEU A 41 0.87 -2.30 -3.64
C LEU A 41 0.04 -3.21 -2.74
N HIS A 42 0.67 -3.90 -1.77
CA HIS A 42 -0.03 -4.75 -0.82
C HIS A 42 -0.86 -3.95 0.19
N VAL A 43 -0.33 -2.84 0.71
CA VAL A 43 -1.07 -1.95 1.62
C VAL A 43 -2.34 -1.45 0.94
N ILE A 44 -2.21 -0.88 -0.26
CA ILE A 44 -3.33 -0.36 -1.04
C ILE A 44 -4.32 -1.49 -1.37
N HIS A 45 -3.85 -2.68 -1.74
CA HIS A 45 -4.72 -3.83 -2.01
C HIS A 45 -5.59 -4.23 -0.80
N ARG A 46 -5.02 -4.27 0.41
CA ARG A 46 -5.76 -4.58 1.64
C ARG A 46 -6.80 -3.51 1.97
N ILE A 47 -6.40 -2.25 1.91
CA ILE A 47 -7.31 -1.11 2.19
C ILE A 47 -8.44 -1.07 1.16
N MET A 48 -8.13 -1.21 -0.13
CA MET A 48 -9.14 -1.25 -1.20
C MET A 48 -10.13 -2.39 -1.00
N GLY A 49 -9.70 -3.55 -0.50
CA GLY A 49 -10.61 -4.65 -0.19
C GLY A 49 -11.64 -4.28 0.90
N ILE A 50 -11.21 -3.57 1.94
CA ILE A 50 -12.08 -3.10 3.01
C ILE A 50 -13.03 -2.00 2.50
N THR A 51 -12.51 -1.02 1.74
CA THR A 51 -13.33 0.10 1.24
C THR A 51 -14.26 -0.33 0.10
N ASP A 52 -13.91 -1.33 -0.71
CA ASP A 52 -14.81 -1.95 -1.70
C ASP A 52 -15.99 -2.64 -1.01
N MET A 53 -15.75 -3.34 0.11
CA MET A 53 -16.83 -3.92 0.90
C MET A 53 -17.81 -2.85 1.40
N LEU A 54 -17.29 -1.75 1.95
CA LEU A 54 -18.14 -0.60 2.32
C LEU A 54 -18.90 -0.05 1.11
N CYS A 55 -18.22 0.19 -0.02
CA CYS A 55 -18.84 0.71 -1.24
C CYS A 55 -19.99 -0.17 -1.71
N ARG A 56 -19.83 -1.50 -1.71
CA ARG A 56 -20.87 -2.43 -2.11
C ARG A 56 -22.07 -2.37 -1.18
N ASN A 57 -21.85 -2.41 0.14
CA ASN A 57 -22.92 -2.30 1.12
C ASN A 57 -23.69 -0.98 0.94
N LEU A 58 -22.99 0.14 0.77
CA LEU A 58 -23.61 1.46 0.57
C LEU A 58 -24.36 1.60 -0.77
N GLN A 59 -24.02 0.79 -1.77
CA GLN A 59 -24.67 0.79 -3.09
C GLN A 59 -25.83 -0.21 -3.19
N GLU A 60 -26.13 -0.98 -2.14
CA GLU A 60 -27.26 -1.91 -2.14
C GLU A 60 -28.60 -1.16 -2.20
N LYS A 61 -29.45 -1.52 -3.17
CA LYS A 61 -30.74 -0.85 -3.40
C LYS A 61 -31.72 -0.95 -2.23
N THR A 62 -31.55 -1.95 -1.38
CA THR A 62 -32.41 -2.23 -0.23
C THR A 62 -31.85 -1.71 1.08
N LEU A 63 -30.75 -0.95 1.04
CA LEU A 63 -30.09 -0.45 2.23
C LEU A 63 -30.97 0.56 2.98
N ASP A 64 -31.15 0.31 4.28
CA ASP A 64 -31.71 1.30 5.20
C ASP A 64 -30.61 2.00 6.00
N ILE A 65 -30.99 3.09 6.67
CA ILE A 65 -30.05 3.96 7.39
C ILE A 65 -29.33 3.21 8.52
N LEU A 66 -30.00 2.31 9.24
CA LEU A 66 -29.38 1.57 10.34
C LEU A 66 -28.30 0.62 9.81
N ASN A 67 -28.61 -0.11 8.75
CA ASN A 67 -27.66 -0.99 8.07
C ASN A 67 -26.46 -0.22 7.45
N ALA A 68 -26.67 1.02 7.02
CA ALA A 68 -25.61 1.89 6.54
C ALA A 68 -24.65 2.31 7.67
N ILE A 69 -25.19 2.72 8.82
CA ILE A 69 -24.41 3.09 10.01
C ILE A 69 -23.59 1.90 10.49
N ASP A 70 -24.21 0.72 10.60
CA ASP A 70 -23.53 -0.51 11.01
C ASP A 70 -22.40 -0.90 10.04
N SER A 71 -22.59 -0.68 8.73
CA SER A 71 -21.57 -0.91 7.72
C SER A 71 -20.36 0.03 7.88
N ILE A 72 -20.60 1.31 8.19
CA ILE A 72 -19.54 2.29 8.46
C ILE A 72 -18.77 1.89 9.73
N ALA A 73 -19.47 1.57 10.82
CA ALA A 73 -18.86 1.13 12.07
C ALA A 73 -18.01 -0.14 11.88
N THR A 74 -18.53 -1.12 11.15
CA THR A 74 -17.81 -2.36 10.80
C THR A 74 -16.55 -2.05 9.99
N THR A 75 -16.62 -1.11 9.05
CA THR A 75 -15.46 -0.71 8.23
C THR A 75 -14.37 -0.08 9.09
N LYS A 76 -14.73 0.81 10.03
CA LYS A 76 -13.79 1.41 10.99
C LYS A 76 -13.10 0.32 11.84
N VAL A 77 -13.86 -0.67 12.32
CA VAL A 77 -13.29 -1.80 13.09
C VAL A 77 -12.31 -2.62 12.25
N LEU A 78 -12.61 -2.88 10.98
CA LEU A 78 -11.72 -3.63 10.10
C LEU A 78 -10.43 -2.88 9.78
N LEU A 79 -10.49 -1.57 9.56
CA LEU A 79 -9.29 -0.73 9.39
C LEU A 79 -8.42 -0.73 10.65
N LEU A 80 -9.03 -0.64 11.84
CA LEU A 80 -8.28 -0.73 13.11
C LEU A 80 -7.62 -2.09 13.31
N LYS A 81 -8.30 -3.19 12.95
CA LYS A 81 -7.70 -4.54 12.98
C LYS A 81 -6.55 -4.67 11.99
N LEU A 82 -6.71 -4.13 10.77
CA LEU A 82 -5.65 -4.09 9.77
C LEU A 82 -4.41 -3.38 10.35
N ARG A 83 -4.61 -2.20 10.94
CA ARG A 83 -3.55 -1.39 11.56
C ARG A 83 -2.83 -2.10 12.70
N ASN A 84 -3.58 -2.65 13.65
CA ASN A 84 -3.01 -3.10 14.93
C ASN A 84 -2.50 -4.54 14.91
N GLU A 85 -3.00 -5.39 14.00
CA GLU A 85 -2.77 -6.84 14.05
C GLU A 85 -2.18 -7.43 12.77
N SER A 86 -2.17 -6.68 11.66
CA SER A 86 -1.87 -7.27 10.34
C SER A 86 -0.52 -6.88 9.74
N PHE A 87 0.28 -6.02 10.40
CA PHE A 87 1.57 -5.58 9.86
C PHE A 87 2.51 -6.77 9.59
N ASP A 88 2.74 -7.63 10.58
CA ASP A 88 3.64 -8.78 10.46
C ASP A 88 3.23 -9.71 9.32
N HIS A 89 1.92 -9.99 9.20
CA HIS A 89 1.40 -10.82 8.12
C HIS A 89 1.58 -10.16 6.75
N LEU A 90 1.34 -8.86 6.64
CA LEU A 90 1.58 -8.11 5.41
C LEU A 90 3.06 -8.15 5.02
N LEU A 91 3.96 -7.94 5.98
CA LEU A 91 5.39 -7.96 5.76
C LEU A 91 5.87 -9.36 5.31
N MET A 92 5.33 -10.43 5.91
CA MET A 92 5.60 -11.80 5.45
C MET A 92 5.17 -12.02 4.00
N CYS A 93 3.98 -11.53 3.61
CA CYS A 93 3.51 -11.65 2.22
C CYS A 93 4.41 -10.88 1.25
N VAL A 94 4.79 -9.65 1.60
CA VAL A 94 5.67 -8.80 0.79
C VAL A 94 7.03 -9.47 0.63
N ASN A 95 7.64 -9.94 1.71
CA ASN A 95 8.94 -10.64 1.67
C ASN A 95 8.88 -11.91 0.80
N SER A 96 7.79 -12.67 0.88
CA SER A 96 7.61 -13.88 0.06
C SER A 96 7.61 -13.54 -1.43
N ILE A 97 6.93 -12.46 -1.81
CA ILE A 97 6.87 -11.98 -3.20
C ILE A 97 8.23 -11.40 -3.64
N CYS A 98 8.91 -10.65 -2.78
CA CYS A 98 10.23 -10.14 -3.10
C CYS A 98 11.24 -11.27 -3.33
N ILE A 99 11.19 -12.34 -2.53
CA ILE A 99 12.02 -13.54 -2.74
C ILE A 99 11.66 -14.22 -4.08
N GLU A 100 10.37 -14.38 -4.39
CA GLU A 100 9.91 -15.01 -5.64
C GLU A 100 10.41 -14.25 -6.89
N TYR A 101 10.45 -12.92 -6.83
CA TYR A 101 10.85 -12.06 -7.95
C TYR A 101 12.28 -11.54 -7.86
N GLU A 102 13.10 -12.06 -6.94
CA GLU A 102 14.50 -11.66 -6.73
C GLU A 102 14.67 -10.14 -6.45
N ILE A 103 13.70 -9.53 -5.78
CA ILE A 103 13.71 -8.14 -5.36
C ILE A 103 14.48 -8.01 -4.04
N GLU A 104 15.37 -7.03 -3.96
CA GLU A 104 16.17 -6.75 -2.76
C GLU A 104 15.25 -6.33 -1.59
N THR A 105 15.29 -7.10 -0.49
CA THR A 105 14.57 -6.78 0.74
C THR A 105 15.47 -6.01 1.70
N PRO A 106 15.03 -4.89 2.29
CA PRO A 106 15.85 -4.12 3.22
C PRO A 106 15.95 -4.84 4.58
N ASP A 107 17.05 -4.59 5.29
CA ASP A 107 17.22 -5.07 6.67
C ASP A 107 16.35 -4.25 7.62
N MET A 108 15.32 -4.88 8.19
CA MET A 108 14.36 -4.25 9.10
C MET A 108 15.02 -3.69 10.37
N ASN A 109 16.16 -4.24 10.79
CA ASN A 109 16.92 -3.77 11.95
C ASN A 109 17.91 -2.65 11.61
N ALA A 110 18.13 -2.38 10.32
CA ALA A 110 19.00 -1.29 9.90
C ALA A 110 18.38 0.06 10.24
N TRP A 111 19.25 1.06 10.37
CA TRP A 111 18.84 2.44 10.55
C TRP A 111 18.28 2.96 9.23
N TYR A 112 17.12 3.59 9.30
CA TYR A 112 16.52 4.23 8.13
C TYR A 112 17.34 5.46 7.77
N ASN A 113 17.86 5.49 6.54
CA ASN A 113 18.52 6.67 5.99
C ASN A 113 17.60 7.27 4.95
N GLU A 114 17.07 8.45 5.23
CA GLU A 114 16.18 9.14 4.30
C GLU A 114 17.01 9.70 3.12
N GLY A 115 16.99 8.97 2.00
CA GLY A 115 17.49 9.43 0.71
C GLY A 115 18.85 8.88 0.24
N THR A 116 18.96 8.72 -1.07
CA THR A 116 20.20 8.41 -1.81
C THR A 116 20.95 9.68 -2.29
N CYS A 117 20.44 10.88 -1.96
CA CYS A 117 21.04 12.15 -2.37
C CYS A 117 22.16 12.59 -1.41
N ARG A 118 23.31 12.94 -2.00
CA ARG A 118 24.57 13.31 -1.31
C ARG A 118 24.48 14.49 -0.31
N SER A 119 23.35 15.20 -0.24
CA SER A 119 23.15 16.39 0.61
C SER A 119 22.31 16.15 1.87
N CYS A 120 21.67 14.99 2.02
CA CYS A 120 20.72 14.73 3.09
C CYS A 120 21.10 13.46 3.87
N GLN A 121 22.34 13.38 4.38
CA GLN A 121 22.71 12.35 5.36
C GLN A 121 22.20 12.73 6.74
N GLN A 122 20.90 12.92 6.89
CA GLN A 122 20.29 12.97 8.21
C GLN A 122 19.94 11.52 8.54
N LYS A 123 20.82 10.85 9.30
CA LYS A 123 20.50 9.53 9.85
C LYS A 123 19.21 9.69 10.65
N SER A 124 18.13 9.08 10.18
CA SER A 124 16.95 8.97 11.01
C SER A 124 17.32 8.11 12.21
N LEU A 125 16.81 8.48 13.39
CA LEU A 125 16.99 7.70 14.62
C LEU A 125 16.06 6.47 14.65
N VAL A 126 15.34 6.21 13.56
CA VAL A 126 14.34 5.14 13.47
C VAL A 126 14.84 3.99 12.60
N THR A 127 14.32 2.79 12.86
CA THR A 127 14.64 1.59 12.07
C THR A 127 13.87 1.57 10.76
N VAL A 128 14.34 0.78 9.80
CA VAL A 128 13.59 0.50 8.56
C VAL A 128 12.21 -0.07 8.86
N GLU A 129 12.09 -0.97 9.84
CA GLU A 129 10.79 -1.49 10.27
C GLU A 129 9.87 -0.37 10.74
N HIS A 130 10.38 0.58 11.53
CA HIS A 130 9.58 1.70 12.02
C HIS A 130 9.03 2.53 10.87
N HIS A 131 9.87 2.80 9.87
CA HIS A 131 9.44 3.52 8.67
C HIS A 131 8.29 2.83 7.95
N TYR A 132 8.43 1.55 7.62
CA TYR A 132 7.36 0.83 6.92
C TYR A 132 6.10 0.63 7.78
N HIS A 133 6.26 0.37 9.08
CA HIS A 133 5.15 0.09 9.97
C HIS A 133 4.38 1.37 10.33
N PHE A 134 5.07 2.38 10.85
CA PHE A 134 4.41 3.56 11.41
C PHE A 134 4.27 4.67 10.37
N ASP A 135 5.38 5.03 9.70
CA ASP A 135 5.38 6.17 8.78
C ASP A 135 4.65 5.87 7.46
N MET A 136 4.63 4.62 7.02
CA MET A 136 3.89 4.21 5.81
C MET A 136 2.57 3.50 6.14
N PHE A 137 2.63 2.30 6.72
CA PHE A 137 1.43 1.45 6.87
C PHE A 137 0.36 2.07 7.76
N ASN A 138 0.72 2.46 8.99
CA ASN A 138 -0.23 3.08 9.91
C ASN A 138 -0.71 4.43 9.40
N SER A 139 0.18 5.25 8.85
CA SER A 139 -0.19 6.58 8.34
C SER A 139 -1.26 6.51 7.24
N VAL A 140 -1.17 5.56 6.30
CA VAL A 140 -2.18 5.40 5.25
C VAL A 140 -3.52 4.92 5.83
N ILE A 141 -3.50 4.01 6.82
CA ILE A 141 -4.75 3.52 7.45
C ILE A 141 -5.39 4.60 8.32
N ASP A 142 -4.58 5.34 9.07
CA ASP A 142 -5.03 6.44 9.93
C ASP A 142 -5.69 7.54 9.09
N TYR A 143 -5.14 7.84 7.91
CA TYR A 143 -5.78 8.73 6.94
C TYR A 143 -7.18 8.22 6.50
N GLN A 144 -7.33 6.93 6.21
CA GLN A 144 -8.64 6.37 5.84
C GLN A 144 -9.65 6.43 7.00
N LEU A 145 -9.19 6.19 8.23
CA LEU A 145 -10.03 6.30 9.43
C LEU A 145 -10.46 7.76 9.66
N GLU A 146 -9.54 8.71 9.52
CA GLU A 146 -9.82 10.14 9.64
C GLU A 146 -10.84 10.60 8.59
N GLU A 147 -10.68 10.22 7.33
CA GLU A 147 -11.65 10.51 6.27
C GLU A 147 -13.04 9.95 6.57
N LEU A 148 -13.13 8.71 7.08
CA LEU A 148 -14.41 8.12 7.45
C LEU A 148 -15.05 8.84 8.65
N ASN A 149 -14.26 9.25 9.64
CA ASN A 149 -14.75 10.00 10.79
C ASN A 149 -15.20 11.41 10.40
N TYR A 150 -14.47 12.08 9.52
CA TYR A 150 -14.81 13.40 9.05
C TYR A 150 -16.11 13.41 8.22
N ARG A 151 -16.30 12.42 7.34
CA ARG A 151 -17.49 12.32 6.47
C ARG A 151 -18.73 11.82 7.19
N PHE A 152 -18.56 10.93 8.16
CA PHE A 152 -19.64 10.30 8.92
C PHE A 152 -19.43 10.55 10.41
N ASN A 153 -19.44 11.84 10.78
CA ASN A 153 -19.40 12.24 12.17
C ASN A 153 -20.76 11.96 12.82
N ASP A 154 -20.75 11.49 14.07
CA ASP A 154 -21.96 11.17 14.82
C ASP A 154 -22.85 12.41 15.05
N ASP A 155 -22.28 13.62 14.97
CA ASP A 155 -23.03 14.89 15.03
C ASP A 155 -23.82 15.22 13.75
N ALA A 156 -23.55 14.51 12.64
CA ALA A 156 -24.17 14.75 11.32
C ALA A 156 -25.30 13.76 10.99
N LEU A 157 -25.62 12.84 11.90
CA LEU A 157 -26.61 11.77 11.77
C LEU A 157 -27.71 11.90 12.83
#